data_AF-A0A924TV92-F1
#
_entry.id   AF-A0A924TV92-F1
#
_cell.length_a   1.000
_cell.length_b   1.000
_cell.length_c   1.000
_cell.angle_alpha   90.00
_cell.angle_beta   90.00
_cell.angle_gamma   90.00
#
_symmetry.space_group_name_H-M   'P 1'
#
loop_
_entity.id
_entity.type
_entity.pdbx_description
1 polymer ?
#
loop_
_entity_poly.entity_id
_entity_poly.type
_entity_poly.pdbx_seq_one_letter_code
_entity_poly.pdbx_strand_id
1 'polypeptide(L)'
;MQTKHALLAAAAATLLIAGCASLPSADELDRQALAMIKGSFREQGIAKLDRLDQDLGQQACSSDQPPPEAVAQRVEAEAWGTIPWASGGRDIRDRRGGGKVAQER
;
A
#
# COMPACT_ATOMS: atom_id res chain seq x y z
N MET A 1 -43.54 -3.03 35.52
CA MET A 1 -42.12 -2.64 35.49
C MET A 1 -41.24 -3.62 34.73
N GLN A 2 -41.48 -4.94 34.81
CA GLN A 2 -40.63 -5.96 34.17
C GLN A 2 -40.53 -5.90 32.63
N THR A 3 -41.61 -5.56 31.94
CA THR A 3 -41.61 -5.43 30.46
C THR A 3 -40.71 -4.30 29.96
N LYS A 4 -40.62 -3.18 30.70
CA LYS A 4 -39.74 -2.05 30.36
C LYS A 4 -38.25 -2.41 30.52
N HIS A 5 -37.92 -3.19 31.56
CA HIS A 5 -36.55 -3.68 31.79
C HIS A 5 -36.15 -4.77 30.79
N ALA A 6 -37.09 -5.65 30.39
CA ALA A 6 -36.86 -6.63 29.35
C ALA A 6 -36.61 -5.98 27.98
N LEU A 7 -37.35 -4.91 27.64
CA LEU A 7 -37.13 -4.12 26.42
C LEU A 7 -35.78 -3.40 26.42
N LEU A 8 -35.37 -2.81 27.55
CA LEU A 8 -34.06 -2.18 27.70
C LEU A 8 -32.90 -3.19 27.60
N ALA A 9 -33.05 -4.37 28.20
CA ALA A 9 -32.06 -5.44 28.12
C ALA A 9 -31.93 -6.01 26.69
N ALA A 10 -33.05 -6.17 25.98
CA ALA A 10 -33.05 -6.60 24.58
C ALA A 10 -32.39 -5.56 23.66
N ALA A 11 -32.63 -4.27 23.87
CA ALA A 11 -31.98 -3.18 23.12
C ALA A 11 -30.46 -3.09 23.40
N ALA A 12 -30.05 -3.31 24.65
CA ALA A 12 -28.63 -3.37 25.00
C ALA A 12 -27.93 -4.58 24.37
N ALA A 13 -28.61 -5.73 24.31
CA ALA A 13 -28.08 -6.93 23.67
C ALA A 13 -27.93 -6.75 22.15
N THR A 14 -28.89 -6.11 21.46
CA THR A 14 -28.77 -5.84 20.02
C THR A 14 -27.66 -4.83 19.71
N LEU A 15 -27.43 -3.82 20.55
CA LEU A 15 -26.31 -2.88 20.42
C LEU A 15 -24.94 -3.56 20.62
N LEU A 16 -24.84 -4.47 21.60
CA LEU A 16 -23.61 -5.25 21.82
C LEU A 16 -23.29 -6.18 20.64
N ILE A 17 -24.30 -6.81 20.03
CA ILE A 17 -24.11 -7.68 18.86
C ILE A 17 -23.78 -6.88 17.60
N ALA A 18 -24.35 -5.67 17.43
CA ALA A 18 -24.04 -4.79 16.31
C ALA A 18 -22.57 -4.31 16.32
N GLY A 19 -21.98 -4.11 17.50
CA GLY A 19 -20.55 -3.78 17.63
C GLY A 19 -19.60 -4.93 17.26
N CYS A 20 -20.04 -6.19 17.36
CA CYS A 20 -19.27 -7.35 16.89
C CYS A 20 -19.37 -7.57 15.36
N ALA A 21 -20.29 -6.90 14.67
CA ALA A 21 -20.50 -7.05 13.23
C ALA A 21 -19.99 -5.88 12.39
N SER A 22 -19.54 -4.78 13.02
CA SER A 22 -18.98 -3.64 12.31
C SER A 22 -17.52 -3.93 11.91
N LEU A 23 -17.30 -4.20 10.63
CA LEU A 23 -15.97 -4.23 10.02
C LEU A 23 -15.46 -2.78 9.87
N PRO A 24 -14.14 -2.53 10.09
CA PRO A 24 -13.55 -1.23 9.76
C PRO A 24 -13.73 -0.90 8.28
N SER A 25 -13.77 0.39 7.94
CA SER A 25 -13.73 0.81 6.54
C SER A 25 -12.37 0.45 5.91
N ALA A 26 -12.31 0.36 4.59
CA ALA A 26 -11.05 0.13 3.87
C ALA A 26 -9.99 1.19 4.24
N ASP A 27 -10.37 2.46 4.28
CA ASP A 27 -9.47 3.57 4.67
C ASP A 27 -8.88 3.40 6.09
N GLU A 28 -9.70 2.93 7.04
CA GLU A 28 -9.23 2.68 8.40
C GLU A 28 -8.25 1.49 8.45
N LEU A 29 -8.49 0.45 7.64
CA LEU A 29 -7.57 -0.68 7.50
C LEU A 29 -6.25 -0.25 6.86
N ASP A 30 -6.28 0.60 5.83
CA ASP A 30 -5.08 1.11 5.15
C ASP A 30 -4.23 1.94 6.12
N ARG A 31 -4.87 2.80 6.91
CA ARG A 31 -4.19 3.56 7.97
C ARG A 31 -3.55 2.66 9.02
N GLN A 32 -4.25 1.61 9.44
CA GLN A 32 -3.71 0.64 10.40
C GLN A 32 -2.54 -0.15 9.80
N ALA A 33 -2.63 -0.54 8.53
CA ALA A 33 -1.54 -1.21 7.80
C ALA A 33 -0.30 -0.31 7.70
N LEU A 34 -0.47 0.96 7.34
CA LEU A 34 0.63 1.93 7.30
C LEU A 34 1.27 2.15 8.67
N ALA A 35 0.46 2.26 9.73
CA ALA A 35 0.96 2.40 11.10
C ALA A 35 1.75 1.15 11.53
N MET A 36 1.24 -0.04 11.22
CA MET A 36 1.94 -1.31 11.48
C MET A 36 3.28 -1.39 10.75
N ILE A 37 3.31 -1.05 9.46
CA ILE A 37 4.54 -1.05 8.65
C ILE A 37 5.55 -0.08 9.25
N LYS A 38 5.18 1.19 9.47
CA LYS A 38 6.08 2.21 10.01
C LYS A 38 6.58 1.89 11.43
N GLY A 39 5.76 1.21 12.24
CA GLY A 39 6.17 0.75 13.58
C GLY A 39 7.06 -0.50 13.58
N SER A 40 7.06 -1.29 12.50
CA SER A 40 7.83 -2.54 12.40
C SER A 40 9.28 -2.34 11.95
N PHE A 41 9.60 -1.19 11.35
CA PHE A 41 10.95 -0.85 10.91
C PHE A 41 11.58 0.23 11.80
N ARG A 42 12.88 0.12 12.05
CA ARG A 42 13.67 1.14 12.75
C ARG A 42 14.72 1.74 11.81
N GLU A 43 14.90 3.05 11.88
CA GLU A 43 15.97 3.72 11.14
C GLU A 43 17.37 3.29 11.58
N GLN A 44 18.25 3.03 10.60
CA GLN A 44 19.57 2.45 10.77
C GLN A 44 20.56 3.00 9.73
N GLY A 45 21.42 3.94 10.13
CA GLY A 45 22.37 4.57 9.21
C GLY A 45 21.68 5.23 8.01
N ILE A 46 21.99 4.74 6.80
CA ILE A 46 21.34 5.20 5.57
C ILE A 46 19.91 4.69 5.40
N ALA A 47 19.49 3.62 6.09
CA ALA A 47 18.14 3.05 6.02
C ALA A 47 17.18 3.87 6.88
N LYS A 48 16.40 4.73 6.23
CA LYS A 48 15.50 5.70 6.82
C LYS A 48 14.04 5.36 6.49
N LEU A 49 13.10 5.78 7.35
CA LEU A 49 11.69 5.38 7.21
C LEU A 49 11.00 6.02 5.99
N ASP A 50 11.54 7.10 5.41
CA ASP A 50 11.04 7.72 4.18
C ASP A 50 11.08 6.77 2.98
N ARG A 51 11.90 5.70 3.00
CA ARG A 51 11.85 4.66 1.96
C ARG A 51 10.60 3.79 1.99
N LEU A 52 9.82 3.86 3.07
CA LEU A 52 8.53 3.18 3.17
C LEU A 52 7.39 4.04 2.60
N ASP A 53 7.65 5.31 2.29
CA ASP A 53 6.68 6.15 1.60
C ASP A 53 6.63 5.70 0.14
N GLN A 54 5.48 5.13 -0.22
CA GLN A 54 5.24 4.61 -1.56
C GLN A 54 5.11 5.75 -2.57
N ASP A 55 5.71 5.59 -3.75
CA ASP A 55 5.43 6.48 -4.88
C ASP A 55 4.01 6.24 -5.46
N LEU A 56 3.61 7.06 -6.44
CA LEU A 56 2.28 6.96 -7.06
C LEU A 56 1.99 5.57 -7.61
N GLY A 57 2.96 4.93 -8.26
CA GLY A 57 2.80 3.60 -8.85
C GLY A 57 2.66 2.52 -7.78
N GLN A 58 3.49 2.58 -6.74
CA GLN A 58 3.43 1.65 -5.62
C GLN A 58 2.09 1.75 -4.87
N GLN A 59 1.61 2.97 -4.56
CA GLN A 59 0.31 3.17 -3.92
C GLN A 59 -0.82 2.64 -4.80
N ALA A 60 -0.81 2.98 -6.09
CA ALA A 60 -1.81 2.53 -7.05
C ALA A 60 -1.87 1.00 -7.21
N CYS A 61 -0.71 0.33 -7.21
CA CYS A 61 -0.60 -1.12 -7.39
C CYS A 61 -0.71 -1.93 -6.09
N SER A 62 -0.68 -1.29 -4.92
CA SER A 62 -0.86 -1.95 -3.61
C SER A 62 -2.33 -1.96 -3.15
N SER A 63 -3.22 -1.30 -3.89
CA SER A 63 -4.66 -1.27 -3.64
C SER A 63 -5.32 -2.65 -3.88
N ASP A 64 -6.51 -2.83 -3.34
CA ASP A 64 -7.35 -4.02 -3.57
C ASP A 64 -7.92 -4.08 -5.01
N GLN A 65 -7.89 -2.95 -5.71
CA GLN A 65 -8.42 -2.80 -7.07
C GLN A 65 -7.35 -2.33 -8.05
N PRO A 66 -7.44 -2.77 -9.32
CA PRO A 66 -6.59 -2.22 -10.38
C PRO A 66 -6.76 -0.70 -10.50
N PRO A 67 -5.68 0.04 -10.78
CA PRO A 67 -5.78 1.48 -10.95
C PRO A 67 -6.65 1.84 -12.16
N PRO A 68 -7.47 2.90 -12.07
CA PRO A 68 -8.16 3.45 -13.23
C PRO A 68 -7.17 3.83 -14.32
N GLU A 69 -7.60 3.77 -15.58
CA GLU A 69 -6.78 4.11 -16.77
C GLU A 69 -6.07 5.47 -16.63
N ALA A 70 -6.76 6.49 -16.14
CA ALA A 70 -6.17 7.82 -15.93
C ALA A 70 -5.05 7.82 -14.87
N VAL A 71 -5.13 6.96 -13.85
CA VAL A 71 -4.06 6.78 -12.87
C VAL A 71 -2.91 6.01 -13.48
N ALA A 72 -3.18 4.94 -14.24
CA ALA A 72 -2.16 4.18 -14.95
C ALA A 72 -1.32 5.08 -15.88
N GLN A 73 -1.96 5.91 -16.70
CA GLN A 73 -1.28 6.86 -17.59
C GLN A 73 -0.40 7.86 -16.83
N ARG A 74 -0.83 8.31 -15.65
CA ARG A 74 -0.03 9.19 -14.79
C ARG A 74 1.20 8.48 -14.23
N VAL A 75 1.03 7.24 -13.77
CA VAL A 75 2.13 6.39 -13.29
C VAL A 75 3.16 6.18 -14.39
N GLU A 76 2.72 5.87 -15.60
CA GLU A 76 3.60 5.71 -16.76
C GLU A 76 4.39 7.00 -17.03
N ALA A 77 3.72 8.14 -17.08
CA ALA A 77 4.38 9.43 -17.34
C ALA A 77 5.41 9.78 -16.25
N GLU A 78 5.08 9.57 -14.98
CA GLU A 78 6.00 9.82 -13.85
C GLU A 78 7.21 8.89 -13.90
N ALA A 79 6.97 7.59 -14.10
CA ALA A 79 8.04 6.60 -14.23
C ALA A 79 8.97 6.91 -15.41
N TRP A 80 8.41 7.30 -16.58
CA TRP A 80 9.19 7.66 -17.76
C TRP A 80 10.11 8.87 -17.51
N GLY A 81 9.64 9.82 -16.71
CA GLY A 81 10.42 10.98 -16.28
C GLY A 81 11.62 10.64 -15.40
N THR A 82 11.62 9.49 -14.72
CA THR A 82 12.72 9.08 -13.83
C THR A 82 13.88 8.40 -14.54
N ILE A 83 13.71 7.98 -15.81
CA ILE A 83 14.69 7.13 -16.49
C ILE A 83 15.93 7.95 -16.90
N PRO A 84 17.12 7.63 -16.37
CA PRO A 84 18.36 8.28 -16.80
C PRO A 84 18.84 7.66 -18.12
N TRP A 85 18.52 8.32 -19.23
CA TRP A 85 18.94 7.86 -20.56
C TRP A 85 20.44 8.01 -20.78
N ALA A 86 21.07 7.03 -21.43
CA ALA A 86 22.49 7.10 -21.73
C ALA A 86 22.76 8.15 -22.82
N SER A 87 23.71 9.05 -22.56
CA SER A 87 24.12 10.06 -23.55
C SER A 87 24.82 9.40 -24.74
N GLY A 88 24.38 9.73 -25.96
CA GLY A 88 25.08 9.35 -27.20
C GLY A 88 24.76 7.95 -27.73
N GLY A 89 23.56 7.42 -27.48
CA GLY A 89 23.04 6.21 -28.16
C GLY A 89 23.71 4.89 -27.78
N ARG A 90 24.37 4.83 -26.61
CA ARG A 90 25.05 3.63 -26.10
C ARG A 90 24.19 2.87 -25.11
N ASP A 91 22.98 2.51 -25.52
CA ASP A 91 22.04 1.79 -24.66
C ASP A 91 22.36 0.29 -24.57
N ILE A 92 23.03 -0.27 -25.58
CA ILE A 92 23.39 -1.69 -25.66
C ILE A 92 24.88 -1.89 -25.32
N ARG A 93 25.14 -2.69 -24.28
CA ARG A 93 26.49 -3.05 -23.78
C ARG A 93 26.83 -4.53 -24.02
N ASP A 94 28.03 -4.97 -23.62
CA ASP A 94 28.54 -6.34 -23.84
C ASP A 94 27.56 -7.42 -23.34
N ARG A 95 27.18 -8.33 -24.25
CA ARG A 95 26.27 -9.45 -24.01
C ARG A 95 26.78 -10.38 -22.92
N ARG A 96 28.10 -10.57 -22.77
CA ARG A 96 28.65 -11.41 -21.70
C ARG A 96 28.38 -10.84 -20.31
N GLY A 97 28.44 -9.52 -20.17
CA GLY A 97 28.05 -8.83 -18.93
C GLY A 97 26.56 -8.98 -18.65
N GLY A 98 25.72 -8.80 -19.68
CA GLY A 98 24.27 -9.01 -19.56
C GLY A 98 23.89 -10.43 -19.12
N GLY A 99 24.58 -11.46 -19.61
CA GLY A 99 24.35 -12.84 -19.19
C GLY A 99 24.69 -13.12 -17.72
N LYS A 100 25.62 -12.37 -17.12
CA LYS A 100 25.89 -12.45 -15.67
C LYS A 100 24.78 -11.79 -14.87
N VAL A 101 24.39 -10.56 -15.23
CA VAL A 101 23.30 -9.83 -14.57
C VAL A 101 21.99 -10.61 -14.60
N ALA A 102 21.66 -11.25 -15.72
CA ALA A 102 20.43 -12.04 -15.85
C ALA A 102 20.43 -13.33 -14.99
N GLN A 103 21.62 -13.81 -14.60
CA GLN A 103 21.78 -15.05 -13.85
C GLN A 103 21.99 -14.81 -12.34
N GLU A 104 22.27 -13.56 -11.94
CA GLU A 104 22.29 -13.18 -10.53
C GLU A 104 20.88 -13.37 -9.93
N ARG A 105 20.77 -14.26 -8.95
CA ARG A 105 19.52 -14.59 -8.23
C ARG A 105 19.52 -13.95 -6.87
#